data_AF-A0A9P5UCV3-F1
#
_entry.id   AF-A0A9P5UCV3-F1
#
_cell.length_a   1.000
_cell.length_b   1.000
_cell.length_c   1.000
_cell.angle_alpha   90.00
_cell.angle_beta   90.00
_cell.angle_gamma   90.00
#
_symmetry.space_group_name_H-M   'P 1'
#
loop_
_entity.id
_entity.type
_entity.pdbx_description
1 polymer ?
#
loop_
_entity_poly.entity_id
_entity_poly.type
_entity_poly.pdbx_seq_one_letter_code
_entity_poly.pdbx_strand_id
1 'polypeptide(L)'
;MSASSFREGTSAGTFKVNEAGRETPQRERDPGSISVVDEVPRLWQEGDPYRFSPKRRGDPWEESMKRVDQYDDEMCRAWKEDIDTLLVFAGLFSSVVTGFVAQSYPWLAPNDQVIQQNAVQRNSQITAQTNSASASAIRINAVWFLSLILALSTVLLGILCKQWLREHRRDTPTSSSKELLELRQLRFESLEKWGVPALLASLPLMLQIALVLFFYGLLDLLWSLNFIVAAICTVATVISVSIPFLTTILPAYYLLRFPSMIYKDEVLLCPHKSPQAWLFYRLIALFTWSGKHRFEDWASSDLYLLRNHTPNRLHHTFLLRGLRWMVKTFCDSTVMANHIFHCFQNLSVDVAAFAIGKPEELSQDAIYYHFFRNSSWDPDIGKFLAELFLRQINSPSRTDKGVGDALVSFWNLAVVDFVGDGHGETPQVHLEFLRQAIASIKSYCADNRITLLDMNPLMVACKELWRHSDLAIRQQSIGIFDEFGAWISRTSEELQREFVPSFASSITEIICSEDERAPNSALILSERGRAFIRYLDWHLVAHEIDMDRYSLQEMPMSWHECKMKVMRVSGISADFFDTPSFDSHAMPVHTNTVSGSLCASDTHTVA
;
A
#
# COMPACT_ATOMS: atom_id res chain seq x y z
N MET A 1 52.18 19.45 -9.34
CA MET A 1 53.57 18.95 -9.21
C MET A 1 53.51 17.45 -8.97
N SER A 2 54.20 16.71 -9.81
CA SER A 2 54.59 15.29 -9.74
C SER A 2 53.54 14.18 -9.85
N ALA A 3 53.84 13.29 -10.79
CA ALA A 3 53.21 12.02 -11.13
C ALA A 3 53.92 10.84 -10.45
N SER A 4 53.24 9.69 -10.38
CA SER A 4 53.80 8.34 -10.32
C SER A 4 52.66 7.32 -10.42
N SER A 5 52.80 6.09 -10.91
CA SER A 5 53.63 5.46 -11.95
C SER A 5 53.08 4.03 -12.10
N PHE A 6 52.93 3.58 -13.34
CA PHE A 6 52.49 2.25 -13.76
C PHE A 6 53.67 1.25 -13.80
N ARG A 7 53.42 -0.05 -13.51
CA ARG A 7 54.18 -1.31 -13.85
C ARG A 7 54.11 -2.31 -12.68
N GLU A 8 54.11 -3.63 -12.80
CA GLU A 8 54.23 -4.65 -13.87
C GLU A 8 53.90 -6.02 -13.22
N GLY A 9 53.62 -7.08 -13.97
CA GLY A 9 53.72 -8.45 -13.42
C GLY A 9 53.04 -9.58 -14.21
N THR A 10 53.72 -10.07 -15.25
CA THR A 10 53.40 -11.31 -15.98
C THR A 10 54.20 -12.48 -15.40
N SER A 11 53.62 -13.68 -15.21
CA SER A 11 54.37 -14.95 -15.24
C SER A 11 53.47 -16.18 -15.42
N ALA A 12 54.03 -17.16 -16.13
CA ALA A 12 53.48 -18.37 -16.75
C ALA A 12 53.20 -19.59 -15.84
N GLY A 13 52.47 -20.55 -16.42
CA GLY A 13 52.42 -21.98 -16.08
C GLY A 13 51.05 -22.58 -16.50
N THR A 14 50.86 -23.65 -17.26
CA THR A 14 51.75 -24.74 -17.72
C THR A 14 51.04 -25.49 -18.86
N PHE A 15 51.80 -25.91 -19.88
CA PHE A 15 51.37 -26.76 -20.99
C PHE A 15 51.18 -28.22 -20.55
N LYS A 16 50.12 -28.91 -21.01
CA LYS A 16 50.10 -30.36 -21.20
C LYS A 16 49.40 -30.69 -22.52
N VAL A 17 50.21 -31.10 -23.50
CA VAL A 17 49.81 -31.79 -24.72
C VAL A 17 49.71 -33.28 -24.39
N ASN A 18 48.65 -33.94 -24.84
CA ASN A 18 48.65 -35.38 -25.09
C ASN A 18 47.96 -35.64 -26.42
N GLU A 19 48.67 -36.37 -27.26
CA GLU A 19 48.32 -36.84 -28.60
C GLU A 19 47.24 -37.92 -28.56
N ALA A 20 46.25 -37.82 -29.45
CA ALA A 20 45.69 -38.96 -30.18
C ALA A 20 44.75 -38.41 -31.26
N GLY A 21 45.23 -38.40 -32.50
CA GLY A 21 44.50 -37.93 -33.66
C GLY A 21 43.30 -38.82 -34.02
N ARG A 22 42.18 -38.16 -34.35
CA ARG A 22 41.17 -38.65 -35.29
C ARG A 22 40.40 -37.45 -35.85
N GLU A 23 40.79 -37.03 -37.05
CA GLU A 23 40.01 -36.10 -37.86
C GLU A 23 38.84 -36.85 -38.53
N THR A 24 37.65 -36.26 -38.47
CA THR A 24 36.52 -36.53 -39.37
C THR A 24 35.87 -35.18 -39.72
N PRO A 25 35.31 -35.02 -40.94
CA PRO A 25 35.44 -33.78 -41.70
C PRO A 25 34.46 -32.68 -41.28
N GLN A 26 34.94 -31.43 -41.22
CA GLN A 26 34.10 -30.24 -41.23
C GLN A 26 33.34 -30.17 -42.56
N ARG A 27 32.01 -30.30 -42.48
CA ARG A 27 31.10 -29.95 -43.57
C ARG A 27 30.83 -28.44 -43.44
N GLU A 28 31.40 -27.65 -44.34
CA GLU A 28 31.02 -26.25 -44.56
C GLU A 28 29.49 -26.18 -44.68
N ARG A 29 28.86 -25.35 -43.84
CA ARG A 29 27.42 -25.12 -43.84
C ARG A 29 27.19 -23.75 -44.47
N ASP A 30 26.56 -23.75 -45.65
CA ASP A 30 26.11 -22.57 -46.37
C ASP A 30 25.34 -21.59 -45.46
N PRO A 31 25.56 -20.26 -45.58
CA PRO A 31 24.81 -19.26 -44.84
C PRO A 31 23.46 -19.03 -45.55
N GLY A 32 22.47 -19.86 -45.24
CA GLY A 32 21.17 -19.77 -45.92
C GLY A 32 20.13 -20.79 -45.50
N SER A 33 19.89 -20.97 -44.21
CA SER A 33 18.64 -21.56 -43.70
C SER A 33 18.51 -21.32 -42.19
N ILE A 34 17.81 -20.25 -41.81
CA ILE A 34 17.29 -20.14 -40.45
C ILE A 34 16.11 -21.11 -40.38
N SER A 35 16.37 -22.30 -39.85
CA SER A 35 15.32 -23.18 -39.35
C SER A 35 14.82 -22.57 -38.05
N VAL A 36 13.69 -21.86 -38.10
CA VAL A 36 12.91 -21.56 -36.91
C VAL A 36 12.32 -22.89 -36.45
N VAL A 37 13.03 -23.57 -35.57
CA VAL A 37 12.45 -24.66 -34.78
C VAL A 37 11.46 -23.99 -33.83
N ASP A 38 10.17 -24.25 -34.02
CA ASP A 38 9.09 -23.92 -33.09
C ASP A 38 9.31 -24.66 -31.76
N GLU A 39 10.23 -24.18 -30.92
CA GLU A 39 10.29 -24.60 -29.52
C GLU A 39 9.11 -23.96 -28.78
N VAL A 40 8.18 -24.81 -28.32
CA VAL A 40 7.07 -24.40 -27.46
C VAL A 40 7.68 -23.73 -26.22
N PRO A 41 7.33 -22.47 -25.91
CA PRO A 41 7.93 -21.78 -24.79
C PRO A 41 7.55 -22.46 -23.48
N ARG A 42 8.50 -22.57 -22.54
CA ARG A 42 8.20 -23.04 -21.18
C ARG A 42 7.20 -22.07 -20.55
N LEU A 43 6.04 -22.59 -20.17
CA LEU A 43 4.97 -21.83 -19.53
C LEU A 43 5.45 -21.20 -18.22
N TRP A 44 5.08 -19.95 -17.98
CA TRP A 44 5.34 -19.29 -16.69
C TRP A 44 4.55 -19.97 -15.57
N GLN A 45 5.23 -20.31 -14.49
CA GLN A 45 4.65 -20.98 -13.33
C GLN A 45 4.80 -20.13 -12.06
N GLU A 46 4.00 -20.47 -11.05
CA GLU A 46 4.10 -19.88 -9.72
C GLU A 46 5.48 -20.19 -9.11
N GLY A 47 6.20 -19.15 -8.67
CA GLY A 47 7.57 -19.25 -8.17
C GLY A 47 8.68 -18.85 -9.15
N ASP A 48 8.38 -18.69 -10.45
CA ASP A 48 9.35 -18.12 -11.41
C ASP A 48 9.60 -16.62 -11.10
N PRO A 49 10.79 -16.05 -11.39
CA PRO A 49 11.02 -14.61 -11.19
C PRO A 49 10.11 -13.77 -12.08
N TYR A 50 9.52 -12.70 -11.54
CA TYR A 50 8.64 -11.80 -12.28
C TYR A 50 9.40 -11.03 -13.37
N ARG A 51 8.88 -11.04 -14.61
CA ARG A 51 9.44 -10.31 -15.75
C ARG A 51 9.07 -8.83 -15.72
N PHE A 52 7.84 -8.50 -15.34
CA PHE A 52 7.29 -7.15 -15.36
C PHE A 52 7.12 -6.54 -13.95
N SER A 53 7.87 -7.01 -12.95
CA SER A 53 7.74 -6.47 -11.59
C SER A 53 8.10 -4.97 -11.53
N PRO A 54 7.40 -4.18 -10.68
CA PRO A 54 7.74 -2.78 -10.42
C PRO A 54 9.22 -2.58 -10.05
N LYS A 55 9.82 -1.48 -10.55
CA LYS A 55 11.26 -1.19 -10.40
C LYS A 55 11.58 -0.49 -9.07
N ARG A 56 12.63 -0.95 -8.38
CA ARG A 56 13.21 -0.30 -7.20
C ARG A 56 13.96 1.00 -7.59
N ARG A 57 13.75 2.10 -6.85
CA ARG A 57 14.40 3.42 -7.10
C ARG A 57 15.31 3.85 -5.93
N GLY A 58 16.52 4.34 -6.23
CA GLY A 58 17.39 5.13 -5.31
C GLY A 58 18.65 4.43 -4.74
N ASP A 59 19.64 5.23 -4.29
CA ASP A 59 20.79 4.78 -3.49
C ASP A 59 20.38 4.60 -2.01
N PRO A 60 20.61 3.43 -1.39
CA PRO A 60 20.12 3.16 -0.05
C PRO A 60 20.62 4.12 1.04
N TRP A 61 21.84 4.65 0.92
CA TRP A 61 22.41 5.53 1.95
C TRP A 61 21.93 6.96 1.81
N GLU A 62 21.81 7.47 0.58
CA GLU A 62 21.23 8.78 0.32
C GLU A 62 19.74 8.83 0.71
N GLU A 63 18.96 7.80 0.36
CA GLU A 63 17.56 7.70 0.74
C GLU A 63 17.37 7.53 2.26
N SER A 64 18.26 6.78 2.92
CA SER A 64 18.23 6.64 4.39
C SER A 64 18.54 7.96 5.10
N MET A 65 19.56 8.70 4.64
CA MET A 65 19.90 10.00 5.23
C MET A 65 18.82 11.05 4.99
N LYS A 66 18.18 11.04 3.82
CA LYS A 66 17.02 11.90 3.55
C LYS A 66 15.87 11.64 4.52
N ARG A 67 15.64 10.39 4.91
CA ARG A 67 14.61 10.03 5.89
C ARG A 67 14.96 10.49 7.31
N VAL A 68 16.24 10.35 7.71
CA VAL A 68 16.74 10.84 9.00
C VAL A 68 16.61 12.36 9.08
N ASP A 69 16.96 13.06 8.01
CA ASP A 69 16.89 14.51 7.96
C ASP A 69 15.44 15.02 8.03
N GLN A 70 14.53 14.37 7.29
CA GLN A 70 13.08 14.65 7.38
C GLN A 70 12.54 14.46 8.81
N TYR A 71 12.98 13.41 9.52
CA TYR A 71 12.55 13.18 10.89
C TYR A 71 12.98 14.32 11.83
N ASP A 72 14.24 14.76 11.72
CA ASP A 72 14.75 15.85 12.54
C ASP A 72 14.09 17.19 12.21
N ASP A 73 13.79 17.43 10.93
CA ASP A 73 13.06 18.61 10.49
C ASP A 73 11.63 18.61 11.01
N GLU A 74 10.91 17.49 10.90
CA GLU A 74 9.56 17.35 11.44
C GLU A 74 9.54 17.56 12.95
N MET A 75 10.46 16.94 13.69
CA MET A 75 10.60 17.09 15.14
C MET A 75 10.91 18.54 15.54
N CYS A 76 11.94 19.15 14.93
CA CYS A 76 12.34 20.51 15.26
C CYS A 76 11.28 21.53 14.84
N ARG A 77 10.58 21.31 13.73
CA ARG A 77 9.47 22.14 13.28
C ARG A 77 8.32 22.09 14.28
N ALA A 78 7.89 20.88 14.68
CA ALA A 78 6.81 20.70 15.65
C ALA A 78 7.12 21.44 16.96
N TRP A 79 8.32 21.27 17.52
CA TRP A 79 8.70 21.99 18.74
C TRP A 79 8.80 23.50 18.56
N LYS A 80 9.26 23.99 17.42
CA LYS A 80 9.30 25.44 17.13
C LYS A 80 7.89 26.03 17.03
N GLU A 81 6.97 25.34 16.34
CA GLU A 81 5.56 25.74 16.21
C GLU A 81 4.84 25.75 17.57
N ASP A 82 5.09 24.74 18.40
CA ASP A 82 4.58 24.69 19.78
C ASP A 82 5.09 25.89 20.60
N ILE A 83 6.40 26.17 20.55
CA ILE A 83 6.97 27.33 21.23
C ILE A 83 6.34 28.62 20.71
N ASP A 84 6.24 28.82 19.40
CA ASP A 84 5.70 30.07 18.83
C ASP A 84 4.26 30.31 19.27
N THR A 85 3.45 29.25 19.31
CA THR A 85 2.08 29.32 19.86
C THR A 85 2.08 29.70 21.33
N LEU A 86 2.96 29.10 22.15
CA LEU A 86 3.09 29.43 23.57
C LEU A 86 3.58 30.87 23.80
N LEU A 87 4.51 31.36 22.97
CA LEU A 87 5.03 32.73 23.07
C LEU A 87 3.95 33.77 22.81
N VAL A 88 3.11 33.55 21.79
CA VAL A 88 1.97 34.43 21.49
C VAL A 88 0.98 34.43 22.66
N PHE A 89 0.61 33.24 23.15
CA PHE A 89 -0.29 33.15 24.30
C PHE A 89 0.29 33.83 25.54
N ALA A 90 1.56 33.57 25.87
CA ALA A 90 2.22 34.15 27.03
C ALA A 90 2.33 35.68 26.94
N GLY A 91 2.56 36.24 25.74
CA GLY A 91 2.57 37.69 25.52
C GLY A 91 1.18 38.33 25.73
N LEU A 92 0.14 37.74 25.16
CA LEU A 92 -1.25 38.19 25.35
C LEU A 92 -1.68 38.08 26.81
N PHE A 93 -1.40 36.93 27.44
CA PHE A 93 -1.69 36.69 28.85
C PHE A 93 -0.95 37.67 29.76
N SER A 94 0.36 37.89 29.53
CA SER A 94 1.16 38.85 30.29
C SER A 94 0.60 40.27 30.17
N SER A 95 0.08 40.66 29.01
CA SER A 95 -0.57 41.96 28.79
C SER A 95 -1.83 42.10 29.65
N VAL A 96 -2.66 41.06 29.70
CA VAL A 96 -3.87 41.04 30.55
C VAL A 96 -3.47 41.14 32.03
N VAL A 97 -2.57 40.28 32.50
CA VAL A 97 -2.11 40.28 33.91
C VAL A 97 -1.49 41.63 34.28
N THR A 98 -0.72 42.24 33.38
CA THR A 98 -0.11 43.56 33.60
C THR A 98 -1.17 44.65 33.83
N GLY A 99 -2.30 44.60 33.11
CA GLY A 99 -3.42 45.52 33.34
C GLY A 99 -3.98 45.42 34.76
N PHE A 100 -4.15 44.21 35.27
CA PHE A 100 -4.59 43.97 36.65
C PHE A 100 -3.54 44.39 37.68
N VAL A 101 -2.27 44.03 37.46
CA VAL A 101 -1.14 44.39 38.32
C VAL A 101 -0.99 45.91 38.42
N ALA A 102 -1.11 46.64 37.31
CA ALA A 102 -1.02 48.10 37.30
C ALA A 102 -2.09 48.76 38.17
N GLN A 103 -3.29 48.16 38.26
CA GLN A 103 -4.38 48.64 39.09
C GLN A 103 -4.26 48.21 40.56
N SER A 104 -3.70 47.03 40.84
CA SER A 104 -3.64 46.48 42.20
C SER A 104 -2.37 46.82 42.96
N TYR A 105 -1.26 47.09 42.27
CA TYR A 105 0.01 47.49 42.89
C TYR A 105 -0.16 48.69 43.85
N PRO A 106 -0.94 49.74 43.52
CA PRO A 106 -1.17 50.85 44.43
C PRO A 106 -1.85 50.44 45.74
N TRP A 107 -2.58 49.31 45.79
CA TRP A 107 -3.20 48.80 47.02
C TRP A 107 -2.17 48.32 48.06
N LEU A 108 -0.91 48.17 47.66
CA LEU A 108 0.20 47.87 48.57
C LEU A 108 0.77 49.13 49.22
N ALA A 109 0.49 50.31 48.68
CA ALA A 109 0.94 51.57 49.24
C ALA A 109 0.04 51.99 50.42
N PRO A 110 0.60 52.67 51.44
CA PRO A 110 -0.21 53.30 52.49
C PRO A 110 -1.16 54.34 51.87
N ASN A 111 -2.44 54.32 52.24
CA ASN A 111 -3.41 55.32 51.76
C ASN A 111 -3.05 56.73 52.26
N ASP A 112 -2.46 57.57 51.41
CA ASP A 112 -2.12 58.97 51.72
C ASP A 112 -3.35 59.81 52.12
N GLN A 113 -4.53 59.49 51.61
CA GLN A 113 -5.78 60.16 51.96
C GLN A 113 -6.22 59.90 53.41
N VAL A 114 -5.93 58.72 53.94
CA VAL A 114 -6.21 58.37 55.34
C VAL A 114 -5.18 59.05 56.26
N ILE A 115 -3.93 59.20 55.80
CA ILE A 115 -2.89 59.93 56.52
C ILE A 115 -3.23 61.42 56.62
N GLN A 116 -3.69 62.05 55.53
CA GLN A 116 -4.10 63.46 55.54
C GLN A 116 -5.39 63.72 56.35
N GLN A 117 -6.42 62.87 56.24
CA GLN A 117 -7.63 63.02 57.05
C GLN A 117 -7.37 62.81 58.55
N ASN A 118 -6.52 61.85 58.90
CA ASN A 118 -6.16 61.61 60.31
C ASN A 118 -5.24 62.70 60.90
N ALA A 119 -4.38 63.31 60.07
CA ALA A 119 -3.52 64.41 60.49
C ALA A 119 -4.29 65.72 60.79
N VAL A 120 -5.42 65.95 60.12
CA VAL A 120 -6.27 67.13 60.35
C VAL A 120 -7.19 66.95 61.57
N GLN A 121 -7.47 65.71 62.01
CA GLN A 121 -8.45 65.43 63.07
C GLN A 121 -7.91 65.04 64.45
N ARG A 122 -6.62 64.73 64.64
CA ARG A 122 -6.11 64.31 65.98
C ARG A 122 -4.86 65.05 66.43
N ASN A 123 -5.05 65.90 67.43
CA ASN A 123 -4.00 66.47 68.26
C ASN A 123 -3.98 65.78 69.63
N SER A 124 -3.69 64.47 69.71
CA SER A 124 -3.26 63.77 70.94
C SER A 124 -3.13 62.24 70.74
N GLN A 125 -1.99 61.72 71.20
CA GLN A 125 -1.71 60.33 71.60
C GLN A 125 -1.75 59.22 70.52
N ILE A 126 -0.54 58.99 69.99
CA ILE A 126 0.10 57.71 69.65
C ILE A 126 -0.82 56.48 69.74
N THR A 127 -1.36 56.09 68.61
CA THR A 127 -1.12 54.73 68.12
C THR A 127 -0.80 54.91 66.65
N ALA A 128 0.48 54.76 66.29
CA ALA A 128 0.87 54.61 64.90
C ALA A 128 0.26 53.28 64.42
N GLN A 129 -1.01 53.34 64.04
CA GLN A 129 -1.65 52.28 63.27
C GLN A 129 -0.92 52.36 61.94
N THR A 130 0.14 51.56 61.82
CA THR A 130 0.88 51.40 60.58
C THR A 130 -0.16 51.03 59.53
N ASN A 131 -0.39 51.95 58.59
CA ASN A 131 -1.25 51.75 57.44
C ASN A 131 -0.59 50.70 56.55
N SER A 132 -0.58 49.44 57.01
CA SER A 132 -0.07 48.30 56.26
C SER A 132 -1.14 47.84 55.27
N ALA A 133 -0.68 47.39 54.12
CA ALA A 133 -1.56 46.84 53.09
C ALA A 133 -2.41 45.71 53.67
N SER A 134 -3.68 45.63 53.23
CA SER A 134 -4.57 44.57 53.67
C SER A 134 -4.01 43.19 53.26
N ALA A 135 -4.27 42.17 54.09
CA ALA A 135 -3.79 40.81 53.81
C ALA A 135 -4.27 40.28 52.44
N SER A 136 -5.48 40.66 52.00
CA SER A 136 -5.99 40.34 50.66
C SER A 136 -5.23 41.06 49.56
N ALA A 137 -4.94 42.37 49.70
CA ALA A 137 -4.14 43.11 48.74
C ALA A 137 -2.73 42.51 48.56
N ILE A 138 -2.11 42.06 49.66
CA ILE A 138 -0.80 41.37 49.61
C ILE A 138 -0.92 40.05 48.85
N ARG A 139 -1.91 39.20 49.17
CA ARG A 139 -2.09 37.91 48.48
C ARG A 139 -2.37 38.07 46.98
N ILE A 140 -3.31 38.94 46.61
CA ILE A 140 -3.71 39.18 45.21
C ILE A 140 -2.50 39.66 44.39
N ASN A 141 -1.79 40.68 44.88
CA ASN A 141 -0.61 41.16 44.19
C ASN A 141 0.48 40.09 44.10
N ALA A 142 0.73 39.34 45.19
CA ALA A 142 1.74 38.29 45.18
C ALA A 142 1.46 37.21 44.10
N VAL A 143 0.22 36.72 44.00
CA VAL A 143 -0.14 35.69 43.01
C VAL A 143 -0.16 36.23 41.58
N TRP A 144 -0.54 37.49 41.37
CA TRP A 144 -0.51 38.11 40.04
C TRP A 144 0.90 38.46 39.58
N PHE A 145 1.76 38.97 40.45
CA PHE A 145 3.18 39.15 40.13
C PHE A 145 3.85 37.79 39.85
N LEU A 146 3.57 36.76 40.65
CA LEU A 146 4.11 35.42 40.41
C LEU A 146 3.62 34.84 39.08
N SER A 147 2.34 34.99 38.77
CA SER A 147 1.76 34.64 37.47
C SER A 147 2.50 35.33 36.32
N LEU A 148 2.71 36.65 36.43
CA LEU A 148 3.42 37.42 35.40
C LEU A 148 4.88 36.95 35.24
N ILE A 149 5.60 36.74 36.35
CA ILE A 149 6.99 36.26 36.33
C ILE A 149 7.08 34.89 35.66
N LEU A 150 6.17 33.96 35.97
CA LEU A 150 6.14 32.63 35.35
C LEU A 150 5.83 32.70 33.86
N ALA A 151 4.90 33.56 33.43
CA ALA A 151 4.60 33.77 32.02
C ALA A 151 5.81 34.31 31.25
N LEU A 152 6.49 35.33 31.76
CA LEU A 152 7.70 35.90 31.16
C LEU A 152 8.89 34.92 31.19
N SER A 153 9.02 34.12 32.25
CA SER A 153 10.03 33.07 32.34
C SER A 153 9.81 31.99 31.27
N THR A 154 8.55 31.63 31.02
CA THR A 154 8.17 30.70 29.95
C THR A 154 8.59 31.24 28.58
N VAL A 155 8.39 32.55 28.34
CA VAL A 155 8.83 33.22 27.11
C VAL A 155 10.35 33.14 26.94
N LEU A 156 11.11 33.50 27.98
CA LEU A 156 12.57 33.47 27.94
C LEU A 156 13.10 32.06 27.66
N LEU A 157 12.58 31.06 28.38
CA LEU A 157 12.98 29.66 28.19
C LEU A 157 12.60 29.14 26.81
N GLY A 158 11.41 29.49 26.29
CA GLY A 158 10.99 29.14 24.93
C GLY A 158 11.94 29.68 23.86
N ILE A 159 12.37 30.95 24.00
CA ILE A 159 13.34 31.56 23.09
C ILE A 159 14.70 30.82 23.15
N LEU A 160 15.19 30.48 24.35
CA LEU A 160 16.42 29.72 24.52
C LEU A 160 16.33 28.32 23.87
N CYS A 161 15.21 27.62 24.07
CA CYS A 161 14.97 26.34 23.41
C CYS A 161 15.01 26.47 21.88
N LYS A 162 14.39 27.50 21.29
CA LYS A 162 14.49 27.75 19.84
C LYS A 162 15.93 27.93 19.37
N GLN A 163 16.76 28.61 20.16
CA GLN A 163 18.18 28.79 19.84
C GLN A 163 18.92 27.45 19.87
N TRP A 164 18.66 26.59 20.86
CA TRP A 164 19.28 25.26 20.94
C TRP A 164 18.84 24.34 19.80
N LEU A 165 17.56 24.37 19.41
CA LEU A 165 17.06 23.61 18.24
C LEU A 165 17.69 24.08 16.93
N ARG A 166 17.94 25.39 16.80
CA ARG A 166 18.66 25.93 15.65
C ARG A 166 20.11 25.43 15.60
N GLU A 167 20.79 25.37 16.75
CA GLU A 167 22.17 24.87 16.81
C GLU A 167 22.24 23.36 16.57
N HIS A 168 21.25 22.59 17.03
CA HIS A 168 21.14 21.16 16.72
C HIS A 168 21.09 20.90 15.21
N ARG A 169 20.27 21.67 14.48
CA ARG A 169 20.10 21.60 13.01
C ARG A 169 21.15 22.39 12.24
N ARG A 170 22.25 22.84 12.87
CA ARG A 170 23.25 23.65 12.18
C ARG A 170 24.00 22.82 11.14
N ASP A 171 23.88 23.22 9.88
CA ASP A 171 24.63 22.61 8.77
C ASP A 171 26.13 22.68 9.05
N THR A 172 26.76 21.51 9.06
CA THR A 172 28.20 21.36 9.29
C THR A 172 28.77 20.54 8.13
N PRO A 173 29.74 21.06 7.38
CA PRO A 173 30.31 20.33 6.25
C PRO A 173 31.02 19.07 6.75
N THR A 174 30.59 17.91 6.26
CA THR A 174 31.16 16.58 6.57
C THR A 174 31.64 15.90 5.29
N SER A 175 32.62 15.00 5.42
CA SER A 175 33.29 14.38 4.26
C SER A 175 32.56 13.15 3.72
N SER A 176 31.62 12.57 4.50
CA SER A 176 30.83 11.40 4.12
C SER A 176 29.44 11.38 4.80
N SER A 177 28.48 10.68 4.20
CA SER A 177 27.13 10.47 4.78
C SER A 177 27.16 9.74 6.13
N LYS A 178 28.18 8.91 6.35
CA LYS A 178 28.39 8.21 7.63
C LYS A 178 28.81 9.18 8.73
N GLU A 179 29.76 10.06 8.44
CA GLU A 179 30.23 11.09 9.38
C GLU A 179 29.09 12.08 9.74
N LEU A 180 28.23 12.40 8.77
CA LEU A 180 27.03 13.20 8.99
C LEU A 180 26.04 12.53 9.97
N LEU A 181 25.80 11.23 9.81
CA LEU A 181 24.92 10.47 10.70
C LEU A 181 25.49 10.40 12.13
N GLU A 182 26.79 10.15 12.27
CA GLU A 182 27.48 10.12 13.56
C GLU A 182 27.39 11.46 14.29
N LEU A 183 27.62 12.58 13.59
CA LEU A 183 27.50 13.92 14.15
C LEU A 183 26.06 14.25 14.57
N ARG A 184 25.07 13.92 13.74
CA ARG A 184 23.64 14.08 14.07
C ARG A 184 23.30 13.32 15.34
N GLN A 185 23.70 12.04 15.41
CA GLN A 185 23.40 11.20 16.56
C GLN A 185 24.01 11.74 17.85
N LEU A 186 25.26 12.19 17.81
CA LEU A 186 25.93 12.84 18.95
C LEU A 186 25.15 14.08 19.45
N ARG A 187 24.68 14.93 18.52
CA ARG A 187 23.89 16.13 18.87
C ARG A 187 22.52 15.77 19.43
N PHE A 188 21.86 14.76 18.87
CA PHE A 188 20.55 14.29 19.33
C PHE A 188 20.64 13.72 20.75
N GLU A 189 21.57 12.80 21.00
CA GLU A 189 21.79 12.21 22.33
C GLU A 189 22.18 13.26 23.37
N SER A 190 22.98 14.25 22.97
CA SER A 190 23.29 15.40 23.83
C SER A 190 22.02 16.17 24.18
N LEU A 191 21.18 16.49 23.20
CA LEU A 191 19.93 17.24 23.40
C LEU A 191 19.00 16.52 24.39
N GLU A 192 18.89 15.20 24.28
CA GLU A 192 18.13 14.36 25.21
C GLU A 192 18.75 14.33 26.61
N LYS A 193 20.06 14.07 26.72
CA LYS A 193 20.76 13.94 28.00
C LYS A 193 20.73 15.23 28.82
N TRP A 194 20.78 16.39 28.16
CA TRP A 194 20.65 17.70 28.81
C TRP A 194 19.20 18.09 29.09
N GLY A 195 18.23 17.23 28.76
CA GLY A 195 16.82 17.39 29.14
C GLY A 195 16.08 18.47 28.37
N VAL A 196 16.58 18.92 27.21
CA VAL A 196 15.91 19.94 26.38
C VAL A 196 14.47 19.54 26.00
N PRO A 197 14.18 18.28 25.61
CA PRO A 197 12.80 17.86 25.33
C PRO A 197 11.90 17.93 26.57
N ALA A 198 12.44 17.63 27.75
CA ALA A 198 11.70 17.74 29.00
C ALA A 198 11.41 19.20 29.37
N LEU A 199 12.38 20.10 29.12
CA LEU A 199 12.17 21.53 29.31
C LEU A 199 11.10 22.06 28.35
N LEU A 200 11.15 21.70 27.07
CA LEU A 200 10.12 22.04 26.07
C LEU A 200 8.73 21.56 26.52
N ALA A 201 8.63 20.32 26.99
CA ALA A 201 7.40 19.75 27.53
C ALA A 201 6.87 20.47 28.79
N SER A 202 7.74 21.16 29.53
CA SER A 202 7.39 21.89 30.75
C SER A 202 6.91 23.32 30.51
N LEU A 203 7.24 23.93 29.36
CA LEU A 203 6.85 25.32 29.05
C LEU A 203 5.34 25.55 29.14
N PRO A 204 4.48 24.70 28.55
CA PRO A 204 3.04 24.87 28.70
C PRO A 204 2.56 24.73 30.16
N LEU A 205 3.21 23.88 30.97
CA LEU A 205 2.85 23.69 32.37
C LEU A 205 3.16 24.92 33.20
N MET A 206 4.32 25.54 32.99
CA MET A 206 4.65 26.83 33.63
C MET A 206 3.59 27.88 33.34
N LEU A 207 3.13 27.94 32.09
CA LEU A 207 2.11 28.88 31.63
C LEU A 207 0.71 28.56 32.18
N GLN A 208 0.35 27.28 32.31
CA GLN A 208 -0.89 26.86 32.97
C GLN A 208 -0.87 27.19 34.47
N ILE A 209 0.26 26.97 35.16
CA ILE A 209 0.42 27.37 36.57
C ILE A 209 0.24 28.89 36.69
N ALA A 210 0.83 29.67 35.80
CA ALA A 210 0.64 31.12 35.75
C ALA A 210 -0.85 31.48 35.58
N LEU A 211 -1.55 30.83 34.64
CA LEU A 211 -2.98 31.04 34.41
C LEU A 211 -3.84 30.70 35.65
N VAL A 212 -3.54 29.60 36.34
CA VAL A 212 -4.24 29.19 37.57
C VAL A 212 -3.99 30.20 38.70
N LEU A 213 -2.76 30.68 38.86
CA LEU A 213 -2.43 31.72 39.85
C LEU A 213 -3.16 33.04 39.55
N PHE A 214 -3.25 33.42 38.27
CA PHE A 214 -4.01 34.58 37.85
C PHE A 214 -5.50 34.44 38.20
N PHE A 215 -6.12 33.29 37.85
CA PHE A 215 -7.52 33.04 38.19
C PHE A 215 -7.75 33.00 39.69
N TYR A 216 -6.84 32.42 40.47
CA TYR A 216 -6.93 32.45 41.93
C TYR A 216 -6.96 33.89 42.47
N GLY A 217 -6.05 34.76 42.01
CA GLY A 217 -6.06 36.18 42.40
C GLY A 217 -7.30 36.93 41.91
N LEU A 218 -7.81 36.61 40.71
CA LEU A 218 -9.04 37.17 40.19
C LEU A 218 -10.25 36.77 41.04
N LEU A 219 -10.32 35.51 41.48
CA LEU A 219 -11.38 35.06 42.36
C LEU A 219 -11.27 35.70 43.75
N ASP A 220 -10.09 35.74 44.38
CA ASP A 220 -9.89 36.42 45.69
C ASP A 220 -10.35 37.89 45.60
N LEU A 221 -10.04 38.58 44.50
CA LEU A 221 -10.56 39.92 44.24
C LEU A 221 -12.08 39.96 44.11
N LEU A 222 -12.67 39.15 43.23
CA LEU A 222 -14.12 39.21 42.96
C LEU A 222 -14.94 38.84 44.20
N TRP A 223 -14.49 37.86 44.99
CA TRP A 223 -15.11 37.48 46.26
C TRP A 223 -15.09 38.62 47.28
N SER A 224 -14.08 39.52 47.22
CA SER A 224 -14.03 40.72 48.07
C SER A 224 -14.95 41.85 47.58
N LEU A 225 -15.36 41.85 46.31
CA LEU A 225 -16.18 42.91 45.70
C LEU A 225 -17.67 42.56 45.64
N ASN A 226 -18.01 41.40 45.07
CA ASN A 226 -19.41 41.00 44.89
C ASN A 226 -19.56 39.47 44.77
N PHE A 227 -20.36 38.89 45.66
CA PHE A 227 -20.61 37.44 45.71
C PHE A 227 -21.20 36.87 44.42
N ILE A 228 -22.13 37.56 43.76
CA ILE A 228 -22.83 37.04 42.57
C ILE A 228 -21.86 36.94 41.40
N VAL A 229 -21.08 38.00 41.15
CA VAL A 229 -20.07 38.01 40.09
C VAL A 229 -18.99 36.96 40.38
N ALA A 230 -18.56 36.86 41.63
CA ALA A 230 -17.57 35.87 42.05
C ALA A 230 -18.05 34.42 41.83
N ALA A 231 -19.31 34.12 42.14
CA ALA A 231 -19.88 32.78 41.94
C ALA A 231 -19.89 32.39 40.46
N ILE A 232 -20.33 33.29 39.58
CA ILE A 232 -20.36 33.06 38.12
C ILE A 232 -18.94 32.84 37.58
N CYS A 233 -17.99 33.70 37.96
CA CYS A 233 -16.60 33.55 37.53
C CYS A 233 -15.95 32.28 38.08
N THR A 234 -16.26 31.87 39.31
CA THR A 234 -15.73 30.63 39.90
C THR A 234 -16.17 29.40 39.10
N VAL A 235 -17.45 29.33 38.71
CA VAL A 235 -17.97 28.24 37.87
C VAL A 235 -17.25 28.20 36.53
N ALA A 236 -17.08 29.36 35.88
CA ALA A 236 -16.36 29.45 34.61
C ALA A 236 -14.90 29.00 34.74
N THR A 237 -14.18 29.46 35.77
CA THR A 237 -12.79 29.06 36.05
C THR A 237 -12.67 27.56 36.30
N VAL A 238 -13.57 26.96 37.10
CA VAL A 238 -13.52 25.53 37.40
C VAL A 238 -13.68 24.72 36.11
N ILE A 239 -14.63 25.07 35.24
CA ILE A 239 -14.82 24.39 33.95
C ILE A 239 -13.56 24.52 33.08
N SER A 240 -13.00 25.73 32.97
CA SER A 240 -11.80 25.99 32.15
C SER A 240 -10.56 25.24 32.63
N VAL A 241 -10.38 25.06 33.95
CA VAL A 241 -9.21 24.35 34.52
C VAL A 241 -9.41 22.83 34.54
N SER A 242 -10.65 22.34 34.59
CA SER A 242 -10.95 20.90 34.67
C SER A 242 -10.53 20.14 33.42
N ILE A 243 -10.73 20.71 32.24
CA ILE A 243 -10.36 20.07 30.96
C ILE A 243 -8.84 19.80 30.87
N PRO A 244 -7.95 20.80 31.00
CA PRO A 244 -6.50 20.57 30.92
C PRO A 244 -6.01 19.65 32.05
N PHE A 245 -6.62 19.71 33.23
CA PHE A 245 -6.32 18.79 34.33
C PHE A 245 -6.65 17.34 33.96
N LEU A 246 -7.86 17.08 33.45
CA LEU A 246 -8.28 15.75 33.01
C LEU A 246 -7.39 15.22 31.89
N THR A 247 -7.11 16.01 30.86
CA THR A 247 -6.28 15.56 29.72
C THR A 247 -4.82 15.31 30.10
N THR A 248 -4.31 15.98 31.15
CA THR A 248 -2.93 15.76 31.64
C THR A 248 -2.82 14.50 32.49
N ILE A 249 -3.84 14.20 33.29
CA ILE A 249 -3.83 13.08 34.24
C ILE A 249 -4.27 11.78 33.59
N LEU A 250 -5.25 11.82 32.69
CA LEU A 250 -5.92 10.64 32.15
C LEU A 250 -4.95 9.64 31.50
N PRO A 251 -3.99 10.04 30.63
CA PRO A 251 -3.00 9.11 30.07
C PRO A 251 -2.13 8.44 31.14
N ALA A 252 -1.68 9.20 32.15
CA ALA A 252 -0.86 8.68 33.25
C ALA A 252 -1.67 7.72 34.14
N TYR A 253 -2.92 8.05 34.43
CA TYR A 253 -3.84 7.18 35.18
C TYR A 253 -4.04 5.84 34.46
N TYR A 254 -4.30 5.87 33.15
CA TYR A 254 -4.47 4.64 32.36
C TYR A 254 -3.22 3.76 32.38
N LEU A 255 -2.03 4.32 32.13
CA LEU A 255 -0.77 3.56 32.15
C LEU A 255 -0.45 2.98 33.53
N LEU A 256 -0.66 3.74 34.61
CA LEU A 256 -0.33 3.31 35.97
C LEU A 256 -1.34 2.31 36.55
N ARG A 257 -2.63 2.47 36.23
CA ARG A 257 -3.71 1.64 36.80
C ARG A 257 -3.91 0.34 36.05
N PHE A 258 -3.65 0.33 34.74
CA PHE A 258 -3.91 -0.81 33.86
C PHE A 258 -2.66 -1.37 33.16
N PRO A 259 -1.52 -1.60 33.87
CA PRO A 259 -0.32 -2.18 33.25
C PRO A 259 -0.53 -3.61 32.73
N SER A 260 -1.60 -4.29 33.16
CA SER A 260 -1.90 -5.69 32.84
C SER A 260 -3.27 -5.89 32.17
N MET A 261 -3.94 -4.83 31.69
CA MET A 261 -5.26 -4.96 31.05
C MET A 261 -5.14 -5.30 29.56
N ILE A 262 -4.34 -6.34 29.27
CA ILE A 262 -4.41 -7.09 28.02
C ILE A 262 -5.50 -8.14 28.24
N TYR A 263 -6.77 -7.72 28.19
CA TYR A 263 -7.90 -8.65 28.19
C TYR A 263 -8.91 -8.18 27.15
N LYS A 264 -9.13 -9.05 26.15
CA LYS A 264 -9.90 -8.87 24.90
C LYS A 264 -9.16 -8.08 23.82
N ASP A 265 -9.41 -8.49 22.57
CA ASP A 265 -8.71 -8.19 21.31
C ASP A 265 -8.66 -6.71 20.87
N GLU A 266 -8.78 -5.75 21.80
CA GLU A 266 -8.79 -4.30 21.53
C GLU A 266 -7.98 -3.51 22.58
N VAL A 267 -6.84 -2.99 22.17
CA VAL A 267 -6.09 -1.95 22.92
C VAL A 267 -6.43 -0.60 22.28
N LEU A 268 -7.35 0.15 22.89
CA LEU A 268 -7.57 1.55 22.55
C LEU A 268 -6.73 2.41 23.49
N LEU A 269 -5.76 3.14 22.93
CA LEU A 269 -4.94 4.05 23.70
C LEU A 269 -5.67 5.39 23.89
N CYS A 270 -5.43 6.02 25.05
CA CYS A 270 -5.95 7.36 25.32
C CYS A 270 -5.45 8.33 24.22
N PRO A 271 -6.35 9.06 23.52
CA PRO A 271 -5.96 10.01 22.48
C PRO A 271 -5.26 11.26 23.03
N HIS A 272 -5.48 11.59 24.30
CA HIS A 272 -5.01 12.83 24.93
C HIS A 272 -3.54 12.78 25.35
N LYS A 273 -2.66 12.23 24.51
CA LYS A 273 -1.22 12.22 24.74
C LYS A 273 -0.65 13.60 24.45
N SER A 274 -0.01 14.19 25.45
CA SER A 274 0.69 15.46 25.30
C SER A 274 2.05 15.40 26.00
N PRO A 275 2.98 16.31 25.68
CA PRO A 275 4.24 16.43 26.41
C PRO A 275 4.03 16.70 27.91
N GLN A 276 2.98 17.44 28.26
CA GLN A 276 2.60 17.75 29.63
C GLN A 276 2.16 16.50 30.39
N ALA A 277 1.30 15.67 29.77
CA ALA A 277 0.87 14.40 30.32
C ALA A 277 2.04 13.41 30.50
N TRP A 278 3.03 13.46 29.59
CA TRP A 278 4.24 12.64 29.68
C TRP A 278 5.11 13.04 30.87
N LEU A 279 5.34 14.34 31.04
CA LEU A 279 6.09 14.84 32.19
C LEU A 279 5.38 14.47 33.50
N PHE A 280 4.06 14.61 33.54
CA PHE A 280 3.25 14.22 34.69
C PHE A 280 3.37 12.72 35.00
N TYR A 281 3.28 11.85 33.99
CA TYR A 281 3.54 10.41 34.14
C TYR A 281 4.94 10.15 34.72
N ARG A 282 5.99 10.77 34.15
CA ARG A 282 7.36 10.60 34.64
C ARG A 282 7.51 11.02 36.10
N LEU A 283 6.92 12.14 36.49
CA LEU A 283 6.95 12.62 37.87
C LEU A 283 6.25 11.64 38.80
N ILE A 284 5.04 11.17 38.47
CA ILE A 284 4.35 10.16 39.29
C ILE A 284 5.16 8.87 39.35
N ALA A 285 5.73 8.43 38.23
CA ALA A 285 6.54 7.22 38.13
C ALA A 285 7.85 7.27 38.95
N LEU A 286 8.35 8.47 39.29
CA LEU A 286 9.45 8.62 40.24
C LEU A 286 8.99 8.33 41.69
N PHE A 287 7.76 8.70 42.05
CA PHE A 287 7.21 8.51 43.39
C PHE A 287 6.56 7.13 43.60
N THR A 288 5.98 6.54 42.56
CA THR A 288 5.40 5.20 42.65
C THR A 288 6.50 4.15 42.49
N TRP A 289 6.87 3.47 43.58
CA TRP A 289 7.86 2.38 43.66
C TRP A 289 7.40 1.08 42.92
N SER A 290 6.60 1.20 41.86
CA SER A 290 6.23 0.08 41.00
C SER A 290 7.19 0.06 39.82
N GLY A 291 8.41 -0.41 40.07
CA GLY A 291 9.54 -0.39 39.14
C GLY A 291 9.46 -1.38 37.98
N LYS A 292 8.28 -1.68 37.44
CA LYS A 292 8.20 -2.69 36.37
C LYS A 292 8.45 -2.14 34.97
N HIS A 293 7.97 -0.94 34.60
CA HIS A 293 8.23 -0.40 33.25
C HIS A 293 8.39 1.12 33.24
N ARG A 294 9.63 1.62 33.06
CA ARG A 294 9.92 3.02 32.71
C ARG A 294 10.08 3.11 31.20
N PHE A 295 9.15 3.80 30.54
CA PHE A 295 9.22 4.09 29.11
C PHE A 295 9.92 5.44 28.89
N GLU A 296 10.60 5.62 27.76
CA GLU A 296 11.34 6.84 27.41
C GLU A 296 10.44 7.89 26.77
N ASP A 297 9.39 7.47 26.09
CA ASP A 297 8.42 8.31 25.41
C ASP A 297 7.09 7.58 25.23
N TRP A 298 6.09 8.28 24.70
CA TRP A 298 4.81 7.67 24.38
C TRP A 298 4.96 6.53 23.36
N ALA A 299 5.84 6.67 22.36
CA ALA A 299 6.00 5.67 21.31
C ALA A 299 6.58 4.35 21.84
N SER A 300 7.59 4.39 22.72
CA SER A 300 8.14 3.19 23.37
C SER A 300 7.11 2.50 24.26
N SER A 301 6.25 3.26 24.95
CA SER A 301 5.13 2.69 25.71
C SER A 301 4.12 1.98 24.80
N ASP A 302 3.81 2.58 23.66
CA ASP A 302 2.89 2.03 22.67
C ASP A 302 3.47 0.75 22.03
N LEU A 303 4.76 0.79 21.67
CA LEU A 303 5.48 -0.35 21.10
C LEU A 303 5.62 -1.51 22.09
N TYR A 304 5.86 -1.22 23.37
CA TYR A 304 5.91 -2.26 24.40
C TYR A 304 4.55 -2.93 24.58
N LEU A 305 3.46 -2.13 24.65
CA LEU A 305 2.11 -2.64 24.72
C LEU A 305 1.79 -3.50 23.49
N LEU A 306 2.18 -3.04 22.30
CA LEU A 306 2.00 -3.77 21.05
C LEU A 306 2.78 -5.10 21.05
N ARG A 307 4.04 -5.12 21.50
CA ARG A 307 4.90 -6.32 21.52
C ARG A 307 4.42 -7.38 22.51
N ASN A 308 3.87 -6.95 23.64
CA ASN A 308 3.40 -7.88 24.68
C ASN A 308 1.93 -8.30 24.47
N HIS A 309 1.21 -7.59 23.63
CA HIS A 309 -0.12 -7.97 23.16
C HIS A 309 -0.01 -8.97 22.01
N THR A 310 0.30 -10.24 22.29
CA THR A 310 -0.02 -11.40 21.43
C THR A 310 0.61 -12.69 21.98
N PRO A 311 -0.12 -13.56 22.72
CA PRO A 311 0.37 -14.92 22.95
C PRO A 311 -0.21 -15.97 21.99
N ASN A 312 -1.34 -15.71 21.30
CA ASN A 312 -2.14 -16.80 20.69
C ASN A 312 -2.53 -16.67 19.20
N ARG A 313 -1.95 -15.76 18.40
CA ARG A 313 -2.19 -15.72 16.93
C ARG A 313 -0.86 -15.80 16.18
N LEU A 314 -0.82 -16.53 15.06
CA LEU A 314 0.38 -16.66 14.20
C LEU A 314 0.94 -15.30 13.73
N HIS A 315 0.10 -14.25 13.68
CA HIS A 315 0.48 -12.92 13.16
C HIS A 315 0.01 -11.77 14.05
N HIS A 316 0.74 -10.65 13.99
CA HIS A 316 0.42 -9.43 14.74
C HIS A 316 -0.88 -8.76 14.24
N THR A 317 -1.95 -8.80 15.03
CA THR A 317 -3.29 -8.25 14.69
C THR A 317 -3.27 -6.79 14.22
N PHE A 318 -2.44 -5.94 14.82
CA PHE A 318 -2.34 -4.52 14.44
C PHE A 318 -1.58 -4.32 13.13
N LEU A 319 -0.57 -5.14 12.85
CA LEU A 319 0.11 -5.15 11.55
C LEU A 319 -0.91 -5.51 10.45
N LEU A 320 -1.69 -6.56 10.68
CA LEU A 320 -2.76 -7.00 9.76
C LEU A 320 -3.80 -5.89 9.50
N ARG A 321 -4.31 -5.23 10.57
CA ARG A 321 -5.23 -4.09 10.44
C ARG A 321 -4.59 -2.90 9.72
N GLY A 322 -3.33 -2.60 10.03
CA GLY A 322 -2.57 -1.50 9.42
C GLY A 322 -2.32 -1.73 7.92
N LEU A 323 -1.92 -2.94 7.53
CA LEU A 323 -1.73 -3.32 6.14
C LEU A 323 -3.07 -3.25 5.36
N ARG A 324 -4.17 -3.73 5.94
CA ARG A 324 -5.49 -3.62 5.31
C ARG A 324 -5.94 -2.18 5.12
N TRP A 325 -5.71 -1.32 6.12
CA TRP A 325 -5.97 0.11 5.99
C TRP A 325 -5.09 0.76 4.91
N MET A 326 -3.80 0.41 4.86
CA MET A 326 -2.84 0.91 3.87
C MET A 326 -3.27 0.56 2.44
N VAL A 327 -3.64 -0.69 2.19
CA VAL A 327 -4.20 -1.13 0.90
C VAL A 327 -5.45 -0.32 0.57
N LYS A 328 -6.43 -0.27 1.47
CA LYS A 328 -7.69 0.46 1.23
C LYS A 328 -7.51 1.96 0.97
N THR A 329 -6.50 2.58 1.57
CA THR A 329 -6.32 4.03 1.56
C THR A 329 -5.46 4.50 0.38
N PHE A 330 -4.47 3.70 -0.03
CA PHE A 330 -3.46 4.15 -0.99
C PHE A 330 -3.33 3.32 -2.26
N CYS A 331 -4.09 2.23 -2.41
CA CYS A 331 -4.03 1.40 -3.61
C CYS A 331 -4.40 2.18 -4.89
N ASP A 332 -5.22 3.22 -4.78
CA ASP A 332 -5.58 4.10 -5.90
C ASP A 332 -4.40 4.85 -6.53
N SER A 333 -3.23 4.91 -5.88
CA SER A 333 -2.01 5.54 -6.43
C SER A 333 -1.04 4.49 -6.97
N THR A 334 -0.70 4.56 -8.26
CA THR A 334 0.27 3.66 -8.92
C THR A 334 1.62 3.61 -8.21
N VAL A 335 2.13 4.76 -7.76
CA VAL A 335 3.42 4.88 -7.07
C VAL A 335 3.37 4.18 -5.71
N MET A 336 2.31 4.41 -4.94
CA MET A 336 2.18 3.78 -3.63
C MET A 336 1.88 2.28 -3.74
N ALA A 337 1.10 1.86 -4.73
CA ALA A 337 0.86 0.44 -5.01
C ALA A 337 2.17 -0.32 -5.26
N ASN A 338 3.10 0.27 -6.01
CA ASN A 338 4.43 -0.31 -6.25
C ASN A 338 5.25 -0.47 -4.97
N HIS A 339 5.22 0.52 -4.06
CA HIS A 339 5.89 0.42 -2.78
C HIS A 339 5.28 -0.66 -1.87
N ILE A 340 3.95 -0.73 -1.81
CA ILE A 340 3.22 -1.74 -1.02
C ILE A 340 3.48 -3.15 -1.56
N PHE A 341 3.56 -3.32 -2.88
CA PHE A 341 3.93 -4.59 -3.49
C PHE A 341 5.29 -5.11 -3.01
N HIS A 342 6.31 -4.26 -3.00
CA HIS A 342 7.62 -4.65 -2.46
C HIS A 342 7.60 -4.92 -0.96
N CYS A 343 6.66 -4.33 -0.21
CA CYS A 343 6.44 -4.72 1.18
C CYS A 343 5.85 -6.14 1.27
N PHE A 344 4.87 -6.48 0.43
CA PHE A 344 4.26 -7.81 0.43
C PHE A 344 5.22 -8.94 0.04
N GLN A 345 6.22 -8.67 -0.80
CA GLN A 345 7.26 -9.67 -1.16
C GLN A 345 8.02 -10.22 0.04
N ASN A 346 8.11 -9.45 1.14
CA ASN A 346 8.81 -9.85 2.36
C ASN A 346 7.86 -10.42 3.43
N LEU A 347 6.56 -10.51 3.15
CA LEU A 347 5.55 -11.02 4.08
C LEU A 347 5.14 -12.45 3.71
N SER A 348 4.60 -13.19 4.68
CA SER A 348 3.99 -14.49 4.42
C SER A 348 2.65 -14.33 3.68
N VAL A 349 2.28 -15.35 2.90
CA VAL A 349 1.12 -15.35 1.99
C VAL A 349 -0.18 -15.04 2.74
N ASP A 350 -0.38 -15.66 3.90
CA ASP A 350 -1.52 -15.44 4.80
C ASP A 350 -1.66 -13.99 5.31
N VAL A 351 -0.55 -13.29 5.56
CA VAL A 351 -0.54 -11.87 5.94
C VAL A 351 -1.00 -10.99 4.78
N ALA A 352 -0.44 -11.25 3.60
CA ALA A 352 -0.76 -10.50 2.40
C ALA A 352 -2.23 -10.73 1.99
N ALA A 353 -2.73 -11.97 2.10
CA ALA A 353 -4.11 -12.37 1.89
C ALA A 353 -5.09 -11.60 2.80
N PHE A 354 -4.76 -11.47 4.10
CA PHE A 354 -5.55 -10.65 5.02
C PHE A 354 -5.54 -9.16 4.64
N ALA A 355 -4.38 -8.63 4.26
CA ALA A 355 -4.22 -7.21 3.91
C ALA A 355 -5.12 -6.81 2.73
N ILE A 356 -5.26 -7.67 1.72
CA ILE A 356 -6.16 -7.43 0.59
C ILE A 356 -7.64 -7.73 0.89
N GLY A 357 -7.96 -8.21 2.09
CA GLY A 357 -9.32 -8.56 2.50
C GLY A 357 -9.80 -9.92 2.02
N LYS A 358 -8.90 -10.81 1.57
CA LYS A 358 -9.18 -12.18 1.10
C LYS A 358 -8.33 -13.20 1.85
N PRO A 359 -8.66 -13.52 3.12
CA PRO A 359 -7.83 -14.38 3.97
C PRO A 359 -7.77 -15.85 3.54
N GLU A 360 -8.66 -16.30 2.66
CA GLU A 360 -8.73 -17.67 2.14
C GLU A 360 -7.77 -17.93 0.97
N GLU A 361 -7.15 -16.88 0.42
CA GLU A 361 -6.27 -16.99 -0.74
C GLU A 361 -4.89 -17.54 -0.34
N LEU A 362 -4.49 -18.66 -0.95
CA LEU A 362 -3.24 -19.36 -0.67
C LEU A 362 -2.16 -19.15 -1.75
N SER A 363 -2.52 -18.54 -2.88
CA SER A 363 -1.59 -18.25 -3.97
C SER A 363 -1.05 -16.82 -3.86
N GLN A 364 0.27 -16.68 -3.93
CA GLN A 364 0.92 -15.37 -3.88
C GLN A 364 0.58 -14.54 -5.12
N ASP A 365 0.51 -15.19 -6.28
CA ASP A 365 0.16 -14.54 -7.54
C ASP A 365 -1.29 -14.06 -7.54
N ALA A 366 -2.22 -14.82 -6.94
CA ALA A 366 -3.62 -14.42 -6.80
C ALA A 366 -3.80 -13.21 -5.88
N ILE A 367 -3.02 -13.13 -4.80
CA ILE A 367 -3.01 -11.98 -3.90
C ILE A 367 -2.55 -10.73 -4.64
N TYR A 368 -1.45 -10.83 -5.40
CA TYR A 368 -0.94 -9.70 -6.18
C TYR A 368 -1.89 -9.26 -7.29
N TYR A 369 -2.54 -10.21 -7.96
CA TYR A 369 -3.54 -9.91 -8.98
C TYR A 369 -4.72 -9.14 -8.37
N HIS A 370 -5.27 -9.60 -7.24
CA HIS A 370 -6.36 -8.91 -6.55
C HIS A 370 -5.95 -7.55 -5.96
N PHE A 371 -4.69 -7.41 -5.53
CA PHE A 371 -4.15 -6.15 -5.06
C PHE A 371 -4.10 -5.10 -6.19
N PHE A 372 -3.43 -5.41 -7.30
CA PHE A 372 -3.24 -4.46 -8.40
C PHE A 372 -4.52 -4.22 -9.22
N ARG A 373 -5.48 -5.15 -9.24
CA ARG A 373 -6.79 -4.94 -9.89
C ARG A 373 -7.54 -3.73 -9.33
N ASN A 374 -7.33 -3.41 -8.05
CA ASN A 374 -7.96 -2.26 -7.40
C ASN A 374 -7.12 -0.97 -7.51
N SER A 375 -5.94 -1.04 -8.13
CA SER A 375 -5.07 0.13 -8.30
C SER A 375 -5.42 0.94 -9.55
N SER A 376 -4.95 2.19 -9.62
CA SER A 376 -5.10 2.99 -10.84
C SER A 376 -4.37 2.34 -12.00
N TRP A 377 -4.98 2.45 -13.19
CA TRP A 377 -4.43 1.87 -14.41
C TRP A 377 -3.10 2.51 -14.79
N ASP A 378 -2.10 1.67 -15.05
CA ASP A 378 -0.81 2.04 -15.60
C ASP A 378 -0.33 0.93 -16.55
N PRO A 379 0.27 1.27 -17.70
CA PRO A 379 0.72 0.26 -18.66
C PRO A 379 1.71 -0.76 -18.07
N ASP A 380 2.60 -0.36 -17.16
CA ASP A 380 3.56 -1.30 -16.54
C ASP A 380 2.84 -2.23 -15.56
N ILE A 381 1.85 -1.70 -14.82
CA ILE A 381 1.00 -2.50 -13.92
C ILE A 381 0.12 -3.47 -14.72
N GLY A 382 -0.40 -3.05 -15.88
CA GLY A 382 -1.20 -3.89 -16.76
C GLY A 382 -0.43 -5.11 -17.27
N LYS A 383 0.84 -4.95 -17.67
CA LYS A 383 1.71 -6.06 -18.07
C LYS A 383 1.99 -7.01 -16.92
N PHE A 384 2.22 -6.46 -15.72
CA PHE A 384 2.44 -7.26 -14.53
C PHE A 384 1.19 -8.07 -14.13
N LEU A 385 0.02 -7.44 -14.11
CA LEU A 385 -1.27 -8.13 -13.95
C LEU A 385 -1.44 -9.24 -14.98
N ALA A 386 -0.98 -8.98 -16.20
CA ALA A 386 -1.11 -9.93 -17.28
C ALA A 386 -0.21 -11.17 -17.11
N GLU A 387 1.04 -10.96 -16.69
CA GLU A 387 1.96 -12.04 -16.31
C GLU A 387 1.44 -12.87 -15.13
N LEU A 388 0.94 -12.22 -14.07
CA LEU A 388 0.37 -12.90 -12.89
C LEU A 388 -0.81 -13.80 -13.28
N PHE A 389 -1.63 -13.34 -14.22
CA PHE A 389 -2.76 -14.10 -14.71
C PHE A 389 -2.35 -15.35 -15.52
N LEU A 390 -1.39 -15.20 -16.45
CA LEU A 390 -0.88 -16.35 -17.22
C LEU A 390 -0.31 -17.43 -16.31
N ARG A 391 0.42 -17.03 -15.25
CA ARG A 391 0.95 -17.96 -14.23
C ARG A 391 -0.17 -18.71 -13.50
N GLN A 392 -1.26 -18.03 -13.16
CA GLN A 392 -2.41 -18.65 -12.50
C GLN A 392 -3.13 -19.67 -13.40
N ILE A 393 -3.30 -19.39 -14.70
CA ILE A 393 -3.88 -20.35 -15.65
C ILE A 393 -3.02 -21.61 -15.77
N ASN A 394 -1.71 -21.43 -15.83
CA ASN A 394 -0.76 -22.51 -15.98
C ASN A 394 -0.61 -23.37 -14.71
N SER A 395 -1.17 -22.94 -13.57
CA SER A 395 -1.10 -23.68 -12.32
C SER A 395 -2.19 -24.77 -12.26
N PRO A 396 -1.82 -26.05 -12.00
CA PRO A 396 -2.76 -27.17 -11.97
C PRO A 396 -3.63 -27.23 -10.69
N SER A 397 -3.31 -26.44 -9.66
CA SER A 397 -3.89 -26.55 -8.31
C SER A 397 -5.16 -25.73 -8.07
N ARG A 398 -5.65 -24.96 -9.05
CA ARG A 398 -6.82 -24.08 -8.87
C ARG A 398 -8.09 -24.72 -9.46
N THR A 399 -8.99 -25.17 -8.59
CA THR A 399 -10.17 -25.98 -8.96
C THR A 399 -11.53 -25.28 -8.88
N ASP A 400 -11.66 -24.01 -8.50
CA ASP A 400 -13.00 -23.47 -8.23
C ASP A 400 -13.23 -22.00 -8.65
N LYS A 401 -14.28 -21.81 -9.47
CA LYS A 401 -15.20 -20.65 -9.64
C LYS A 401 -14.67 -19.23 -9.88
N GLY A 402 -13.41 -18.90 -9.60
CA GLY A 402 -12.85 -17.53 -9.74
C GLY A 402 -12.17 -17.23 -11.09
N VAL A 403 -11.97 -18.25 -11.92
CA VAL A 403 -11.22 -18.13 -13.19
C VAL A 403 -12.01 -17.32 -14.23
N GLY A 404 -13.34 -17.50 -14.32
CA GLY A 404 -14.19 -16.76 -15.26
C GLY A 404 -14.18 -15.25 -15.05
N ASP A 405 -14.39 -14.76 -13.81
CA ASP A 405 -14.36 -13.33 -13.51
C ASP A 405 -12.97 -12.70 -13.72
N ALA A 406 -11.92 -13.48 -13.45
CA ALA A 406 -10.54 -13.08 -13.69
C ALA A 406 -10.19 -13.06 -15.19
N LEU A 407 -10.68 -14.03 -15.98
CA LEU A 407 -10.57 -14.11 -17.44
C LEU A 407 -11.23 -12.90 -18.09
N VAL A 408 -12.50 -12.61 -17.77
CA VAL A 408 -13.22 -11.44 -18.30
C VAL A 408 -12.43 -10.15 -18.03
N SER A 409 -11.93 -9.98 -16.80
CA SER A 409 -11.24 -8.76 -16.39
C SER A 409 -9.85 -8.63 -17.03
N PHE A 410 -9.09 -9.73 -17.07
CA PHE A 410 -7.76 -9.78 -17.69
C PHE A 410 -7.83 -9.52 -19.20
N TRP A 411 -8.80 -10.10 -19.90
CA TRP A 411 -8.89 -9.94 -21.35
C TRP A 411 -9.41 -8.56 -21.75
N ASN A 412 -10.36 -7.99 -21.00
CA ASN A 412 -10.73 -6.58 -21.20
C ASN A 412 -9.53 -5.63 -21.02
N LEU A 413 -8.60 -5.97 -20.12
CA LEU A 413 -7.33 -5.26 -19.94
C LEU A 413 -6.33 -5.53 -21.09
N ALA A 414 -6.17 -6.79 -21.50
CA ALA A 414 -5.20 -7.23 -22.50
C ALA A 414 -5.56 -6.76 -23.93
N VAL A 415 -6.86 -6.75 -24.25
CA VAL A 415 -7.43 -6.35 -25.55
C VAL A 415 -7.28 -4.85 -25.79
N VAL A 416 -7.35 -4.01 -24.76
CA VAL A 416 -7.35 -2.54 -24.92
C VAL A 416 -5.95 -1.96 -25.12
N ASP A 417 -4.90 -2.54 -24.50
CA ASP A 417 -3.55 -1.93 -24.51
C ASP A 417 -2.38 -2.86 -24.90
N PHE A 418 -2.52 -4.20 -24.89
CA PHE A 418 -1.36 -5.12 -24.98
C PHE A 418 -1.33 -6.07 -26.18
N VAL A 419 -2.43 -6.26 -26.90
CA VAL A 419 -2.42 -7.00 -28.19
C VAL A 419 -2.27 -6.03 -29.37
N GLY A 420 -2.31 -4.71 -29.12
CA GLY A 420 -2.04 -3.63 -30.07
C GLY A 420 -0.57 -3.15 -30.10
N ASP A 421 -0.32 -1.89 -30.49
CA ASP A 421 0.97 -1.29 -30.92
C ASP A 421 2.15 -1.28 -29.91
N GLY A 422 2.14 -2.09 -28.84
CA GLY A 422 3.32 -2.35 -28.02
C GLY A 422 3.90 -1.09 -27.36
N HIS A 423 3.06 -0.23 -26.78
CA HIS A 423 3.52 1.02 -26.18
C HIS A 423 4.57 0.78 -25.07
N GLY A 424 5.79 1.29 -25.29
CA GLY A 424 6.80 1.52 -24.25
C GLY A 424 7.85 0.41 -24.02
N GLU A 425 7.83 -0.71 -24.76
CA GLU A 425 8.80 -1.81 -24.57
C GLU A 425 9.53 -2.23 -25.84
N THR A 426 10.59 -3.03 -25.68
CA THR A 426 11.32 -3.58 -26.82
C THR A 426 10.44 -4.62 -27.53
N PRO A 427 10.43 -4.66 -28.89
CA PRO A 427 9.60 -5.59 -29.65
C PRO A 427 9.76 -7.07 -29.28
N GLN A 428 10.93 -7.44 -28.74
CA GLN A 428 11.25 -8.81 -28.34
C GLN A 428 10.48 -9.27 -27.08
N VAL A 429 10.35 -8.40 -26.07
CA VAL A 429 9.66 -8.73 -24.81
C VAL A 429 8.16 -8.84 -25.04
N HIS A 430 7.63 -7.98 -25.91
CA HIS A 430 6.23 -8.05 -26.35
C HIS A 430 5.93 -9.34 -27.12
N LEU A 431 6.83 -9.76 -28.02
CA LEU A 431 6.67 -11.03 -28.73
C LEU A 431 6.78 -12.25 -27.79
N GLU A 432 7.65 -12.21 -26.78
CA GLU A 432 7.73 -13.24 -25.73
C GLU A 432 6.41 -13.36 -24.96
N PHE A 433 5.81 -12.23 -24.58
CA PHE A 433 4.51 -12.20 -23.90
C PHE A 433 3.38 -12.81 -24.77
N LEU A 434 3.27 -12.42 -26.04
CA LEU A 434 2.23 -12.96 -26.94
C LEU A 434 2.39 -14.46 -27.17
N ARG A 435 3.64 -14.95 -27.28
CA ARG A 435 3.92 -16.39 -27.39
C ARG A 435 3.52 -17.15 -26.13
N GLN A 436 3.77 -16.59 -24.95
CA GLN A 436 3.34 -17.15 -23.67
C GLN A 436 1.82 -17.20 -23.57
N ALA A 437 1.12 -16.14 -23.99
CA ALA A 437 -0.34 -16.11 -24.02
C ALA A 437 -0.92 -17.22 -24.92
N ILE A 438 -0.40 -17.41 -26.14
CA ILE A 438 -0.83 -18.48 -27.04
C ILE A 438 -0.57 -19.85 -26.41
N ALA A 439 0.63 -20.09 -25.86
CA ALA A 439 0.98 -21.37 -25.25
C ALA A 439 0.11 -21.69 -24.03
N SER A 440 -0.17 -20.70 -23.18
CA SER A 440 -1.07 -20.83 -22.03
C SER A 440 -2.51 -21.13 -22.45
N ILE A 441 -3.03 -20.47 -23.49
CA ILE A 441 -4.37 -20.78 -24.03
C ILE A 441 -4.44 -22.23 -24.52
N LYS A 442 -3.44 -22.68 -25.28
CA LYS A 442 -3.39 -24.07 -25.77
C LYS A 442 -3.36 -25.06 -24.61
N SER A 443 -2.51 -24.82 -23.61
CA SER A 443 -2.45 -25.67 -22.40
C SER A 443 -3.77 -25.68 -21.63
N TYR A 444 -4.43 -24.53 -21.52
CA TYR A 444 -5.71 -24.41 -20.84
C TYR A 444 -6.84 -25.14 -21.56
N CYS A 445 -6.81 -25.21 -22.90
CA CYS A 445 -7.73 -26.03 -23.70
C CYS A 445 -7.42 -27.53 -23.63
N ALA A 446 -6.13 -27.89 -23.47
CA ALA A 446 -5.72 -29.27 -23.28
C ALA A 446 -6.20 -29.83 -21.93
N ASP A 447 -6.19 -29.02 -20.87
CA ASP A 447 -6.77 -29.34 -19.58
C ASP A 447 -8.30 -29.25 -19.64
N ASN A 448 -9.04 -30.29 -19.27
CA ASN A 448 -10.52 -30.32 -19.31
C ASN A 448 -11.20 -29.42 -18.23
N ARG A 449 -10.68 -28.22 -17.99
CA ARG A 449 -11.08 -27.26 -16.93
C ARG A 449 -11.96 -26.11 -17.44
N ILE A 450 -12.19 -26.01 -18.75
CA ILE A 450 -12.98 -24.92 -19.35
C ILE A 450 -14.45 -25.02 -18.94
N THR A 451 -15.01 -23.92 -18.44
CA THR A 451 -16.45 -23.76 -18.15
C THR A 451 -17.15 -22.86 -19.17
N LEU A 452 -18.49 -22.84 -19.19
CA LEU A 452 -19.25 -22.01 -20.14
C LEU A 452 -18.98 -20.51 -19.94
N LEU A 453 -18.67 -20.09 -18.71
CA LEU A 453 -18.31 -18.70 -18.38
C LEU A 453 -16.96 -18.28 -18.97
N ASP A 454 -16.06 -19.23 -19.21
CA ASP A 454 -14.71 -18.97 -19.72
C ASP A 454 -14.71 -18.80 -21.26
N MET A 455 -15.77 -19.24 -21.95
CA MET A 455 -15.85 -19.27 -23.41
C MET A 455 -15.84 -17.89 -24.05
N ASN A 456 -16.69 -16.97 -23.57
CA ASN A 456 -16.77 -15.64 -24.17
C ASN A 456 -15.43 -14.86 -24.04
N PRO A 457 -14.80 -14.76 -22.85
CA PRO A 457 -13.49 -14.11 -22.71
C PRO A 457 -12.40 -14.76 -23.56
N LEU A 458 -12.38 -16.09 -23.64
CA LEU A 458 -11.39 -16.83 -24.42
C LEU A 458 -11.52 -16.55 -25.94
N MET A 459 -12.76 -16.48 -26.44
CA MET A 459 -13.04 -16.18 -27.84
C MET A 459 -12.70 -14.74 -28.21
N VAL A 460 -12.90 -13.78 -27.30
CA VAL A 460 -12.45 -12.39 -27.48
C VAL A 460 -10.93 -12.31 -27.63
N ALA A 461 -10.17 -13.07 -26.83
CA ALA A 461 -8.71 -13.10 -26.95
C ALA A 461 -8.25 -13.73 -28.27
N CYS A 462 -8.89 -14.82 -28.67
CA CYS A 462 -8.61 -15.51 -29.92
C CYS A 462 -8.89 -14.63 -31.14
N LYS A 463 -9.96 -13.83 -31.12
CA LYS A 463 -10.27 -12.83 -32.15
C LYS A 463 -9.10 -11.89 -32.41
N GLU A 464 -8.53 -11.30 -31.36
CA GLU A 464 -7.42 -10.34 -31.48
C GLU A 464 -6.13 -11.02 -31.95
N LEU A 465 -5.82 -12.23 -31.45
CA LEU A 465 -4.67 -13.01 -31.89
C LEU A 465 -4.75 -13.39 -33.37
N TRP A 466 -5.94 -13.77 -33.86
CA TRP A 466 -6.16 -14.12 -35.26
C TRP A 466 -6.12 -12.91 -36.19
N ARG A 467 -6.42 -11.70 -35.69
CA ARG A 467 -6.40 -10.43 -36.45
C ARG A 467 -5.11 -9.63 -36.30
N HIS A 468 -4.17 -10.10 -35.48
CA HIS A 468 -2.92 -9.40 -35.16
C HIS A 468 -2.13 -8.99 -36.42
N SER A 469 -1.41 -7.88 -36.38
CA SER A 469 -0.66 -7.34 -37.54
C SER A 469 0.54 -8.22 -37.95
N ASP A 470 1.24 -8.80 -36.98
CA ASP A 470 2.35 -9.74 -37.19
C ASP A 470 1.86 -11.12 -37.68
N LEU A 471 2.41 -11.55 -38.82
CA LEU A 471 2.12 -12.85 -39.44
C LEU A 471 2.55 -14.04 -38.56
N ALA A 472 3.65 -13.92 -37.81
CA ALA A 472 4.16 -15.02 -36.97
C ALA A 472 3.17 -15.37 -35.84
N ILE A 473 2.56 -14.34 -35.23
CA ILE A 473 1.53 -14.50 -34.18
C ILE A 473 0.26 -15.12 -34.75
N ARG A 474 -0.17 -14.68 -35.94
CA ARG A 474 -1.30 -15.30 -36.65
C ARG A 474 -1.03 -16.77 -36.95
N GLN A 475 0.18 -17.13 -37.38
CA GLN A 475 0.53 -18.52 -37.69
C GLN A 475 0.54 -19.42 -36.45
N GLN A 476 1.07 -18.95 -35.32
CA GLN A 476 1.13 -19.72 -34.08
C GLN A 476 -0.25 -19.89 -33.43
N SER A 477 -1.10 -18.86 -33.48
CA SER A 477 -2.45 -18.89 -32.89
C SER A 477 -3.43 -19.82 -33.63
N ILE A 478 -3.15 -20.21 -34.88
CA ILE A 478 -3.95 -21.21 -35.61
C ILE A 478 -3.96 -22.56 -34.88
N GLY A 479 -2.88 -22.92 -34.18
CA GLY A 479 -2.81 -24.17 -33.42
C GLY A 479 -3.83 -24.27 -32.29
N ILE A 480 -4.50 -23.19 -31.90
CA ILE A 480 -5.57 -23.19 -30.89
C ILE A 480 -6.82 -23.93 -31.42
N PHE A 481 -7.08 -23.89 -32.74
CA PHE A 481 -8.22 -24.61 -33.34
C PHE A 481 -8.15 -26.13 -33.12
N ASP A 482 -6.94 -26.68 -33.19
CA ASP A 482 -6.70 -28.11 -32.99
C ASP A 482 -7.04 -28.50 -31.54
N GLU A 483 -6.66 -27.67 -30.57
CA GLU A 483 -6.97 -27.89 -29.15
C GLU A 483 -8.46 -27.75 -28.87
N PHE A 484 -9.17 -26.80 -29.51
CA PHE A 484 -10.62 -26.71 -29.39
C PHE A 484 -11.33 -27.95 -29.95
N GLY A 485 -10.92 -28.44 -31.13
CA GLY A 485 -11.46 -29.67 -31.70
C GLY A 485 -11.19 -30.88 -30.80
N ALA A 486 -9.97 -31.01 -30.27
CA ALA A 486 -9.59 -32.05 -29.33
C ALA A 486 -10.35 -31.94 -27.99
N TRP A 487 -10.67 -30.74 -27.54
CA TRP A 487 -11.44 -30.51 -26.32
C TRP A 487 -12.92 -30.87 -26.51
N ILE A 488 -13.56 -30.44 -27.61
CA ILE A 488 -14.96 -30.78 -27.92
C ILE A 488 -15.11 -32.30 -28.01
N SER A 489 -14.22 -32.98 -28.73
CA SER A 489 -14.27 -34.44 -28.89
C SER A 489 -14.05 -35.23 -27.59
N ARG A 490 -13.38 -34.66 -26.58
CA ARG A 490 -13.19 -35.29 -25.26
C ARG A 490 -14.33 -35.01 -24.27
N THR A 491 -15.22 -34.07 -24.58
CA THR A 491 -16.32 -33.63 -23.72
C THR A 491 -17.54 -34.55 -23.88
N SER A 492 -18.36 -34.73 -22.83
CA SER A 492 -19.57 -35.56 -22.90
C SER A 492 -20.63 -34.96 -23.83
N GLU A 493 -21.46 -35.81 -24.45
CA GLU A 493 -22.51 -35.36 -25.39
C GLU A 493 -23.48 -34.35 -24.78
N GLU A 494 -23.79 -34.46 -23.49
CA GLU A 494 -24.65 -33.50 -22.77
C GLU A 494 -24.05 -32.09 -22.73
N LEU A 495 -22.75 -32.00 -22.44
CA LEU A 495 -22.03 -30.72 -22.39
C LEU A 495 -21.74 -30.19 -23.80
N GLN A 496 -21.50 -31.06 -24.78
CA GLN A 496 -21.34 -30.64 -26.19
C GLN A 496 -22.56 -29.85 -26.69
N ARG A 497 -23.77 -30.25 -26.29
CA ARG A 497 -25.01 -29.51 -26.61
C ARG A 497 -25.07 -28.10 -26.02
N GLU A 498 -24.36 -27.85 -24.91
CA GLU A 498 -24.30 -26.52 -24.29
C GLU A 498 -23.17 -25.66 -24.89
N PHE A 499 -22.01 -26.26 -25.14
CA PHE A 499 -20.80 -25.56 -25.55
C PHE A 499 -20.71 -25.27 -27.05
N VAL A 500 -21.07 -26.23 -27.90
CA VAL A 500 -20.97 -26.08 -29.37
C VAL A 500 -21.76 -24.86 -29.87
N PRO A 501 -23.01 -24.61 -29.40
CA PRO A 501 -23.73 -23.42 -29.77
C PRO A 501 -23.08 -22.12 -29.25
N SER A 502 -22.49 -22.14 -28.05
CA SER A 502 -21.76 -20.98 -27.53
C SER A 502 -20.54 -20.64 -28.40
N PHE A 503 -19.79 -21.65 -28.87
CA PHE A 503 -18.69 -21.44 -29.83
C PHE A 503 -19.21 -20.87 -31.16
N ALA A 504 -20.28 -21.44 -31.69
CA ALA A 504 -20.88 -20.98 -32.94
C ALA A 504 -21.39 -19.53 -32.85
N SER A 505 -21.99 -19.15 -31.71
CA SER A 505 -22.40 -17.76 -31.45
C SER A 505 -21.20 -16.81 -31.45
N SER A 506 -20.16 -17.09 -30.65
CA SER A 506 -18.97 -16.24 -30.57
C SER A 506 -18.22 -16.14 -31.91
N ILE A 507 -18.14 -17.24 -32.67
CA ILE A 507 -17.54 -17.25 -34.01
C ILE A 507 -18.35 -16.39 -34.98
N THR A 508 -19.68 -16.43 -34.89
CA THR A 508 -20.56 -15.62 -35.72
C THR A 508 -20.37 -14.13 -35.43
N GLU A 509 -20.22 -13.73 -34.17
CA GLU A 509 -19.87 -12.35 -33.80
C GLU A 509 -18.51 -11.92 -34.38
N ILE A 510 -17.50 -12.79 -34.28
CA ILE A 510 -16.17 -12.54 -34.84
C ILE A 510 -16.26 -12.31 -36.35
N ILE A 511 -16.87 -13.23 -37.09
CA ILE A 511 -17.02 -13.18 -38.55
C ILE A 511 -17.87 -11.98 -38.99
N CYS A 512 -18.92 -11.64 -38.23
CA CYS A 512 -19.71 -10.45 -38.50
C CYS A 512 -18.85 -9.18 -38.43
N SER A 513 -17.93 -9.10 -37.47
CA SER A 513 -17.03 -7.95 -37.26
C SER A 513 -15.81 -7.87 -38.20
N GLU A 514 -15.64 -8.81 -39.13
CA GLU A 514 -14.58 -8.78 -40.15
C GLU A 514 -14.96 -7.92 -41.36
N ASP A 515 -13.98 -7.16 -41.86
CA ASP A 515 -14.10 -6.37 -43.09
C ASP A 515 -14.03 -7.28 -44.32
N GLU A 516 -15.06 -7.24 -45.16
CA GLU A 516 -15.14 -8.03 -46.39
C GLU A 516 -14.09 -7.60 -47.45
N ARG A 517 -13.55 -6.37 -47.36
CA ARG A 517 -12.63 -5.82 -48.36
C ARG A 517 -11.17 -6.17 -48.12
N ALA A 518 -10.79 -6.42 -46.87
CA ALA A 518 -9.42 -6.73 -46.46
C ALA A 518 -9.44 -7.67 -45.24
N PRO A 519 -9.89 -8.93 -45.39
CA PRO A 519 -9.85 -9.89 -44.29
C PRO A 519 -8.40 -10.11 -43.87
N ASN A 520 -8.10 -9.98 -42.57
CA ASN A 520 -6.79 -10.31 -42.00
C ASN A 520 -6.88 -11.46 -40.98
N SER A 521 -8.09 -11.90 -40.64
CA SER A 521 -8.29 -12.94 -39.63
C SER A 521 -7.85 -14.32 -40.10
N ALA A 522 -6.95 -14.95 -39.33
CA ALA A 522 -6.54 -16.33 -39.54
C ALA A 522 -7.71 -17.33 -39.48
N LEU A 523 -8.82 -16.99 -38.82
CA LEU A 523 -10.03 -17.83 -38.75
C LEU A 523 -10.64 -18.10 -40.15
N ILE A 524 -10.73 -17.07 -40.99
CA ILE A 524 -11.37 -17.16 -42.32
C ILE A 524 -10.35 -17.58 -43.39
N LEU A 525 -9.11 -17.08 -43.28
CA LEU A 525 -8.08 -17.27 -44.30
C LEU A 525 -7.33 -18.60 -44.18
N SER A 526 -7.22 -19.18 -42.98
CA SER A 526 -6.52 -20.45 -42.80
C SER A 526 -7.41 -21.65 -43.16
N GLU A 527 -6.79 -22.71 -43.67
CA GLU A 527 -7.48 -23.98 -43.89
C GLU A 527 -8.00 -24.59 -42.58
N ARG A 528 -7.21 -24.50 -41.50
CA ARG A 528 -7.59 -25.02 -40.17
C ARG A 528 -8.77 -24.30 -39.54
N GLY A 529 -8.82 -22.97 -39.63
CA GLY A 529 -9.97 -22.19 -39.12
C GLY A 529 -11.27 -22.56 -39.84
N ARG A 530 -11.22 -22.73 -41.17
CA ARG A 530 -12.37 -23.16 -41.97
C ARG A 530 -12.78 -24.61 -41.70
N ALA A 531 -11.81 -25.50 -41.48
CA ALA A 531 -12.07 -26.87 -41.05
C ALA A 531 -12.75 -26.91 -39.68
N PHE A 532 -12.36 -26.03 -38.76
CA PHE A 532 -13.02 -25.91 -37.45
C PHE A 532 -14.46 -25.39 -37.54
N ILE A 533 -14.73 -24.39 -38.38
CA ILE A 533 -16.11 -23.92 -38.63
C ILE A 533 -16.97 -25.06 -39.19
N ARG A 534 -16.41 -25.85 -40.12
CA ARG A 534 -17.09 -27.04 -40.66
C ARG A 534 -17.31 -28.13 -39.61
N TYR A 535 -16.35 -28.33 -38.71
CA TYR A 535 -16.47 -29.25 -37.58
C TYR A 535 -17.64 -28.87 -36.66
N LEU A 536 -17.80 -27.58 -36.34
CA LEU A 536 -18.93 -27.08 -35.55
C LEU A 536 -20.26 -27.26 -36.28
N ASP A 537 -20.31 -26.95 -37.58
CA ASP A 537 -21.52 -27.13 -38.41
C ASP A 537 -21.98 -28.60 -38.44
N TRP A 538 -21.04 -29.53 -38.56
CA TRP A 538 -21.33 -30.96 -38.50
C TRP A 538 -21.96 -31.36 -37.15
N HIS A 539 -21.42 -30.87 -36.03
CA HIS A 539 -21.97 -31.14 -34.70
C HIS A 539 -23.37 -30.56 -34.51
N LEU A 540 -23.61 -29.33 -34.97
CA LEU A 540 -24.93 -28.69 -34.91
C LEU A 540 -25.98 -29.48 -35.69
N VAL A 541 -25.64 -29.96 -36.89
CA VAL A 541 -26.52 -30.80 -37.72
C VAL A 541 -26.73 -32.18 -37.08
N ALA A 542 -25.67 -32.83 -36.59
CA ALA A 542 -25.74 -34.16 -35.99
C ALA A 542 -26.61 -34.21 -34.72
N HIS A 543 -26.65 -33.11 -33.96
CA HIS A 543 -27.44 -33.01 -32.73
C HIS A 543 -28.80 -32.29 -32.90
N GLU A 544 -29.20 -31.99 -34.14
CA GLU A 544 -30.44 -31.26 -34.48
C GLU A 544 -30.59 -29.92 -33.73
N ILE A 545 -29.48 -29.21 -33.51
CA ILE A 545 -29.48 -27.94 -32.76
C ILE A 545 -29.75 -26.79 -33.72
N ASP A 546 -30.93 -26.17 -33.57
CA ASP A 546 -31.30 -24.94 -34.27
C ASP A 546 -30.67 -23.71 -33.59
N MET A 547 -29.57 -23.21 -34.16
CA MET A 547 -28.85 -22.04 -33.64
C MET A 547 -29.71 -20.79 -33.56
N ASP A 548 -30.65 -20.61 -34.49
CA ASP A 548 -31.53 -19.44 -34.53
C ASP A 548 -32.57 -19.46 -33.39
N ARG A 549 -32.82 -20.63 -32.78
CA ARG A 549 -33.64 -20.78 -31.57
C ARG A 549 -32.85 -20.84 -30.27
N TYR A 550 -31.58 -21.28 -30.34
CA TYR A 550 -30.75 -21.52 -29.18
C TYR A 550 -30.26 -20.22 -28.52
N SER A 551 -30.06 -19.15 -29.30
CA SER A 551 -29.41 -17.95 -28.77
C SER A 551 -30.31 -17.16 -27.80
N LEU A 552 -29.84 -17.03 -26.54
CA LEU A 552 -30.43 -16.14 -25.52
C LEU A 552 -30.08 -14.65 -25.75
N GLN A 553 -29.13 -14.37 -26.65
CA GLN A 553 -28.66 -13.03 -27.05
C GLN A 553 -28.98 -12.83 -28.54
N GLU A 554 -29.42 -11.65 -28.99
CA GLU A 554 -29.65 -11.38 -30.42
C GLU A 554 -28.34 -11.61 -31.21
N MET A 555 -28.22 -12.74 -31.92
CA MET A 555 -27.06 -12.98 -32.78
C MET A 555 -27.01 -11.92 -33.89
N PRO A 556 -25.83 -11.38 -34.22
CA PRO A 556 -25.73 -10.29 -35.19
C PRO A 556 -26.04 -10.73 -36.64
N MET A 557 -26.00 -12.04 -36.90
CA MET A 557 -26.39 -12.66 -38.16
C MET A 557 -26.76 -14.13 -37.92
N SER A 558 -27.58 -14.72 -38.80
CA SER A 558 -27.93 -16.14 -38.71
C SER A 558 -26.73 -17.04 -38.98
N TRP A 559 -26.76 -18.28 -38.47
CA TRP A 559 -25.68 -19.25 -38.74
C TRP A 559 -25.53 -19.54 -40.25
N HIS A 560 -26.64 -19.53 -40.99
CA HIS A 560 -26.61 -19.68 -42.44
C HIS A 560 -25.89 -18.51 -43.15
N GLU A 561 -26.22 -17.27 -42.78
CA GLU A 561 -25.54 -16.09 -43.32
C GLU A 561 -24.05 -16.09 -42.97
N CYS A 562 -23.69 -16.58 -41.78
CA CYS A 562 -22.31 -16.71 -41.33
C CYS A 562 -21.51 -17.62 -42.29
N LYS A 563 -22.03 -18.80 -42.61
CA LYS A 563 -21.42 -19.73 -43.59
C LYS A 563 -21.29 -19.09 -44.97
N MET A 564 -22.32 -18.37 -45.43
CA MET A 564 -22.29 -17.66 -46.72
C MET A 564 -21.20 -16.57 -46.75
N LYS A 565 -21.03 -15.82 -45.66
CA LYS A 565 -19.98 -14.80 -45.55
C LYS A 565 -18.59 -15.43 -45.57
N VAL A 566 -18.38 -16.54 -44.86
CA VAL A 566 -17.11 -17.29 -44.89
C VAL A 566 -16.76 -17.75 -46.30
N MET A 567 -17.71 -18.34 -47.03
CA MET A 567 -17.48 -18.79 -48.42
C MET A 567 -17.15 -17.62 -49.35
N ARG A 568 -17.88 -16.49 -49.23
CA ARG A 568 -17.64 -15.27 -50.03
C ARG A 568 -16.25 -14.69 -49.78
N VAL A 569 -15.86 -14.55 -48.51
CA VAL A 569 -14.60 -13.89 -48.11
C VAL A 569 -13.37 -14.78 -48.35
N SER A 570 -13.51 -16.10 -48.22
CA SER A 570 -12.41 -17.05 -48.38
C SER A 570 -12.26 -17.63 -49.79
N GLY A 571 -13.23 -17.38 -50.69
CA GLY A 571 -13.18 -17.79 -52.10
C GLY A 571 -13.34 -19.29 -52.35
N ILE A 572 -14.02 -20.02 -51.46
CA ILE A 572 -14.20 -21.48 -51.56
C ILE A 572 -15.49 -21.85 -52.31
N SER A 573 -15.55 -23.08 -52.85
CA SER A 573 -16.74 -23.67 -53.46
C SER A 573 -17.98 -23.58 -52.56
N ALA A 574 -19.15 -23.33 -53.19
CA ALA A 574 -20.44 -23.24 -52.52
C ALA A 574 -20.84 -24.53 -51.78
N ASP A 575 -20.30 -25.67 -52.20
CA ASP A 575 -20.66 -26.99 -51.65
C ASP A 575 -19.79 -27.41 -50.44
N PHE A 576 -18.96 -26.50 -49.92
CA PHE A 576 -17.97 -26.83 -48.87
C PHE A 576 -18.60 -27.36 -47.58
N PHE A 577 -19.75 -26.81 -47.19
CA PHE A 577 -20.50 -27.25 -46.02
C PHE A 577 -21.49 -28.38 -46.33
N ASP A 578 -21.85 -28.58 -47.60
CA ASP A 578 -22.87 -29.57 -48.03
C ASP A 578 -22.28 -30.95 -48.35
N THR A 579 -20.97 -31.13 -48.23
CA THR A 579 -20.31 -32.41 -48.52
C THR A 579 -20.42 -33.40 -47.34
N PRO A 580 -21.08 -34.57 -47.51
CA PRO A 580 -21.38 -35.51 -46.42
C PRO A 580 -20.17 -36.32 -45.93
N SER A 581 -19.01 -36.21 -46.59
CA SER A 581 -17.77 -36.91 -46.22
C SER A 581 -16.87 -36.05 -45.32
N PHE A 582 -17.38 -35.61 -44.18
CA PHE A 582 -16.51 -35.05 -43.14
C PHE A 582 -15.99 -36.20 -42.28
N ASP A 583 -14.72 -36.54 -42.44
CA ASP A 583 -14.06 -37.53 -41.60
C ASP A 583 -13.77 -36.87 -40.24
N SER A 584 -14.49 -37.28 -39.20
CA SER A 584 -14.33 -36.76 -37.83
C SER A 584 -12.92 -36.97 -37.28
N HIS A 585 -12.10 -37.80 -37.92
CA HIS A 585 -10.69 -38.04 -37.63
C HIS A 585 -9.71 -37.04 -38.28
N ALA A 586 -10.18 -36.09 -39.08
CA ALA A 586 -9.32 -35.09 -39.74
C ALA A 586 -8.78 -34.00 -38.80
N MET A 587 -9.33 -33.86 -37.58
CA MET A 587 -8.76 -33.06 -36.49
C MET A 587 -7.90 -33.97 -35.59
N PRO A 588 -6.67 -33.58 -35.21
CA PRO A 588 -5.74 -34.46 -34.51
C PRO A 588 -6.30 -34.87 -33.13
N VAL A 589 -6.60 -36.16 -32.98
CA VAL A 589 -6.88 -36.79 -31.68
C VAL A 589 -5.53 -37.08 -31.00
N HIS A 590 -5.13 -36.28 -30.01
CA HIS A 590 -3.98 -36.62 -29.18
C HIS A 590 -4.33 -37.78 -28.24
N THR A 591 -3.97 -39.01 -28.63
CA THR A 591 -3.94 -40.17 -27.73
C THR A 591 -2.71 -40.06 -26.83
N ASN A 592 -2.82 -39.41 -25.67
CA ASN A 592 -1.78 -39.45 -24.65
C ASN A 592 -1.88 -40.77 -23.85
N THR A 593 -1.10 -41.78 -24.26
CA THR A 593 -0.70 -42.88 -23.39
C THR A 593 0.30 -42.36 -22.36
N VAL A 594 -0.17 -42.01 -21.16
CA VAL A 594 0.70 -41.88 -19.98
C VAL A 594 0.79 -43.26 -19.33
N SER A 595 1.81 -44.01 -19.71
CA SER A 595 2.28 -45.15 -18.92
C SER A 595 2.97 -44.62 -17.66
N GLY A 596 2.26 -44.62 -16.54
CA GLY A 596 2.78 -44.15 -15.26
C GLY A 596 1.98 -44.68 -14.07
N SER A 597 2.35 -45.87 -13.60
CA SER A 597 2.12 -46.45 -12.28
C SER A 597 1.38 -45.56 -11.25
N LEU A 598 0.07 -45.77 -11.08
CA LEU A 598 -0.66 -45.34 -9.89
C LEU A 598 -0.88 -46.57 -9.00
N CYS A 599 -0.11 -46.62 -7.91
CA CYS A 599 -0.42 -47.46 -6.76
C CYS A 599 -1.81 -47.09 -6.23
N ALA A 600 -2.61 -48.11 -6.02
CA ALA A 600 -3.89 -48.03 -5.35
C ALA A 600 -3.73 -47.49 -3.92
N SER A 601 -4.54 -46.49 -3.59
CA SER A 601 -5.11 -46.38 -2.25
C SER A 601 -6.43 -45.63 -2.35
N ASP A 602 -7.50 -46.40 -2.47
CA ASP A 602 -8.85 -45.98 -2.11
C ASP A 602 -8.84 -45.39 -0.70
N THR A 603 -9.55 -44.27 -0.50
CA THR A 603 -10.50 -44.10 0.60
C THR A 603 -11.16 -42.71 0.60
N HIS A 604 -12.51 -42.74 0.67
CA HIS A 604 -13.40 -41.74 1.26
C HIS A 604 -13.73 -40.44 0.49
N THR A 605 -14.95 -39.89 0.50
CA THR A 605 -16.34 -40.35 0.69
C THR A 605 -17.19 -39.18 0.15
N VAL A 606 -18.34 -39.50 -0.43
CA VAL A 606 -19.41 -38.59 -0.82
C VAL A 606 -19.86 -37.68 0.34
N ALA A 607 -19.92 -36.37 0.08
CA ALA A 607 -20.94 -35.43 0.55
C ALA A 607 -20.81 -34.09 -0.18
#